data_AF-A0A2T7BQE7-F1
#
_entry.id   AF-A0A2T7BQE7-F1
#
_cell.length_a   1.000
_cell.length_b   1.000
_cell.length_c   1.000
_cell.angle_alpha   90.00
_cell.angle_beta   90.00
_cell.angle_gamma   90.00
#
_symmetry.space_group_name_H-M   'P 1'
#
loop_
_entity.id
_entity.type
_entity.pdbx_description
1 polymer ?
#
loop_
_entity_poly.entity_id
_entity_poly.type
_entity_poly.pdbx_seq_one_letter_code
_entity_poly.pdbx_strand_id
1 'polypeptide(L)' 'MSVKDIARDLGISEATFYNWKSKYGGMEALMLSG' A
#
# COMPACT_ATOMS: atom_id res chain seq x y z
N MET A 1 10.11 3.13 6.25
CA MET A 1 9.66 1.71 6.22
C MET A 1 9.52 1.32 4.76
N SER A 2 10.30 0.34 4.26
CA SER A 2 10.23 -0.04 2.84
C SER A 2 9.10 -1.05 2.61
N VAL A 3 8.63 -1.18 1.37
CA VAL A 3 7.60 -2.17 0.98
C VAL A 3 8.06 -3.59 1.30
N LYS A 4 9.36 -3.88 1.20
CA LYS A 4 9.95 -5.17 1.55
C LYS A 4 9.86 -5.50 3.04
N ASP A 5 10.00 -4.49 3.90
CA ASP A 5 9.88 -4.68 5.34
C ASP A 5 8.42 -4.99 5.71
N ILE A 6 7.47 -4.27 5.10
CA ILE A 6 6.03 -4.48 5.29
C ILE A 6 5.61 -5.86 4.76
N ALA A 7 6.11 -6.23 3.57
CA ALA A 7 5.89 -7.55 2.98
C ALA A 7 6.41 -8.67 3.89
N ARG A 8 7.60 -8.51 4.48
CA ARG A 8 8.19 -9.47 5.41
C ARG A 8 7.39 -9.59 6.71
N ASP A 9 7.02 -8.46 7.30
CA ASP A 9 6.31 -8.38 8.58
C ASP A 9 4.90 -8.99 8.49
N LEU A 10 4.19 -8.68 7.40
CA LEU A 10 2.84 -9.20 7.14
C LEU A 10 2.82 -10.58 6.48
N GLY A 11 3.99 -11.12 6.09
CA GLY A 11 4.10 -12.39 5.36
C GLY A 11 3.46 -12.36 3.97
N ILE A 12 3.37 -11.19 3.34
CA ILE A 12 2.76 -10.99 2.01
C ILE A 12 3.83 -10.64 0.97
N SER A 13 3.54 -10.86 -0.31
CA SER A 13 4.41 -10.40 -1.39
C SER A 13 4.26 -8.90 -1.66
N GLU A 14 5.31 -8.27 -2.20
CA GLU A 14 5.29 -6.86 -2.62
C GLU A 14 4.14 -6.57 -3.61
N ALA A 15 3.84 -7.52 -4.50
CA ALA A 15 2.70 -7.43 -5.43
C ALA A 15 1.35 -7.32 -4.71
N THR A 16 1.16 -8.07 -3.62
CA THR A 16 -0.06 -8.00 -2.78
C THR A 16 -0.19 -6.63 -2.12
N PHE A 17 0.91 -6.10 -1.61
CA PHE A 17 0.96 -4.75 -1.03
C PHE A 17 0.55 -3.68 -2.08
N TYR A 18 1.09 -3.74 -3.30
CA TYR A 18 0.70 -2.80 -4.37
C TYR A 18 -0.75 -2.97 -4.81
N ASN A 19 -1.27 -4.20 -4.82
CA ASN A 19 -2.68 -4.45 -5.16
C ASN A 19 -3.63 -3.84 -4.12
N TRP A 20 -3.30 -3.97 -2.82
CA TRP A 20 -4.02 -3.29 -1.75
C TRP A 20 -3.86 -1.77 -1.82
N LYS A 21 -2.65 -1.27 -2.09
CA LYS A 21 -2.40 0.16 -2.26
C LYS A 21 -3.19 0.74 -3.43
N SER A 22 -3.33 0.01 -4.53
CA SER A 22 -4.15 0.43 -5.66
C SER A 22 -5.65 0.42 -5.31
N LYS A 23 -6.11 -0.65 -4.64
CA LYS A 23 -7.52 -0.84 -4.29
C LYS A 23 -8.03 0.09 -3.18
N TYR A 24 -7.18 0.37 -2.18
CA TYR A 24 -7.55 1.11 -0.97
C TYR A 24 -6.76 2.40 -0.80
N GLY A 25 -5.50 2.45 -1.24
CA GLY A 25 -4.66 3.65 -1.15
C GLY A 25 -5.01 4.75 -2.16
N GLY A 26 -5.91 4.48 -3.12
CA GLY A 26 -6.45 5.49 -4.03
C GLY A 26 -7.50 6.42 -3.41
N MET A 27 -8.08 6.08 -2.24
CA MET A 27 -9.15 6.88 -1.64
C MET A 27 -8.71 8.00 -0.69
N GLU A 28 -7.45 8.02 -0.22
CA GLU A 28 -6.98 9.06 0.73
C GLU A 28 -6.17 10.18 0.06
N ALA A 29 -5.51 9.93 -1.09
CA ALA A 29 -4.72 10.97 -1.78
C ALA A 29 -5.59 12.03 -2.47
N LEU A 30 -6.84 11.68 -2.82
CA LEU A 30 -7.75 12.58 -3.54
C LEU A 30 -8.37 13.66 -2.63
N MET A 31 -8.27 13.53 -1.29
CA MET A 31 -8.93 14.43 -0.34
C MET A 31 -8.01 15.54 0.23
N LEU A 32 -6.75 15.63 -0.23
CA LEU A 32 -5.80 16.68 0.21
C LEU A 32 -5.45 17.70 -0.90
N SER A 33 -6.19 17.72 -2.00
CA SER A 33 -6.14 18.80 -2.99
C SER A 33 -7.40 19.66 -2.86
N GLY A 34 -7.51 20.38 -1.75
CA GLY A 34 -8.52 21.41 -1.48
C GLY A 34 -7.84 22.66 -0.97
#